data_AF-A0A2V6NG77-F1
#
_entry.id   AF-A0A2V6NG77-F1
#
_cell.length_a   1.000
_cell.length_b   1.000
_cell.length_c   1.000
_cell.angle_alpha   90.00
_cell.angle_beta   90.00
_cell.angle_gamma   90.00
#
_symmetry.space_group_name_H-M   'P 1'
#
loop_
_entity.id
_entity.type
_entity.pdbx_description
1 polymer ?
#
loop_
_entity_poly.entity_id
_entity_poly.type
_entity_poly.pdbx_seq_one_letter_code
_entity_poly.pdbx_strand_id
1 'polypeptide(L)'
;MIAMRDASKFLLMSNFFEELQRRKVYRVAAAYIIAAGFIIQIGSAVFPAWELPNWTLRLVVVLLLIGFPIALILSWAYDVTAEGIRATPAVSAPGTHRRRNLILLVATGVIVSAAAGFFVLPRASARKIDKSIAVLPFQNLSDEKENAYFADGIQDDILTNLSKIGDLKVISRMSVMSYRGEGTHNAREIGKALGVATLLEGSVRRVGNRVRVNVQLIDANND
;
A
#
# COMPACT_ATOMS: atom_id res chain seq x y z
N MET A 1 -2.26 -34.25 32.08
CA MET A 1 -1.87 -34.72 30.73
C MET A 1 -1.48 -33.59 29.75
N ILE A 2 -1.18 -32.37 30.23
CA ILE A 2 -0.85 -31.20 29.37
C ILE A 2 0.67 -30.89 29.39
N ALA A 3 1.34 -31.08 30.52
CA ALA A 3 2.78 -30.78 30.68
C ALA A 3 3.74 -31.67 29.84
N MET A 4 3.34 -32.91 29.52
CA MET A 4 4.19 -33.85 28.76
C MET A 4 4.19 -33.58 27.24
N ARG A 5 3.25 -32.74 26.76
CA ARG A 5 3.12 -32.38 25.34
C ARG A 5 4.05 -31.24 24.92
N ASP A 6 4.43 -30.37 25.84
CA ASP A 6 5.36 -29.26 25.56
C ASP A 6 6.82 -29.71 25.54
N ALA A 7 7.21 -30.63 26.44
CA ALA A 7 8.56 -31.18 26.46
C ALA A 7 8.92 -31.94 25.16
N SER A 8 7.96 -32.66 24.59
CA SER A 8 8.16 -33.38 23.31
C SER A 8 8.27 -32.44 22.11
N LYS A 9 7.53 -31.33 22.08
CA LYS A 9 7.69 -30.29 21.04
C LYS A 9 9.05 -29.61 21.12
N PHE A 10 9.54 -29.32 22.33
CA PHE A 10 10.83 -28.68 22.52
C PHE A 10 12.00 -29.59 22.10
N LEU A 11 11.92 -30.89 22.43
CA LEU A 11 12.90 -31.90 22.02
C LEU A 11 12.88 -32.21 20.52
N LEU A 12 11.71 -32.19 19.89
CA LEU A 12 11.60 -32.29 18.43
C LEU A 12 12.20 -31.06 17.74
N MET A 13 12.03 -29.88 18.32
CA MET A 13 12.56 -28.62 17.76
C MET A 13 14.09 -28.56 17.88
N SER A 14 14.66 -29.02 19.00
CA SER A 14 16.10 -29.08 19.21
C SER A 14 16.75 -30.13 18.31
N ASN A 15 16.17 -31.32 18.17
CA ASN A 15 16.68 -32.35 17.25
C ASN A 15 16.59 -31.90 15.79
N PHE A 16 15.54 -31.18 15.39
CA PHE A 16 15.43 -30.59 14.04
C PHE A 16 16.48 -29.51 13.79
N PHE A 17 16.80 -28.71 14.82
CA PHE A 17 17.89 -27.72 14.78
C PHE A 17 19.26 -28.39 14.67
N GLU A 18 19.51 -29.47 15.41
CA GLU A 18 20.74 -30.26 15.28
C GLU A 18 20.87 -30.93 13.90
N GLU A 19 19.75 -31.43 13.34
CA GLU A 19 19.70 -32.04 12.00
C GLU A 19 20.04 -31.02 10.89
N LEU A 20 19.55 -29.79 11.01
CA LEU A 20 19.88 -28.68 10.12
C LEU A 20 21.35 -28.22 10.30
N GLN A 21 21.93 -28.40 11.50
CA GLN A 21 23.29 -27.98 11.83
C GLN A 21 24.34 -28.95 11.29
N ARG A 22 24.00 -30.24 11.26
CA ARG A 22 24.87 -31.29 10.70
C ARG A 22 25.13 -31.18 9.20
N ARG A 23 24.27 -30.53 8.42
CA ARG A 23 24.35 -30.49 6.93
C ARG A 23 24.76 -29.15 6.32
N LYS A 24 25.38 -28.23 7.09
CA LYS A 24 25.85 -26.91 6.60
C LYS A 24 24.77 -25.99 5.98
N VAL A 25 23.49 -26.35 6.01
CA VAL A 25 22.36 -25.61 5.38
C VAL A 25 22.21 -24.21 5.98
N TYR A 26 22.53 -24.02 7.27
CA TYR A 26 22.55 -22.70 7.91
C TYR A 26 23.51 -21.71 7.27
N ARG A 27 24.63 -22.17 6.70
CA ARG A 27 25.58 -21.27 6.03
C ARG A 27 24.98 -20.67 4.77
N VAL A 28 24.21 -21.45 4.02
CA VAL A 28 23.53 -20.99 2.81
C VAL A 28 22.35 -20.07 3.17
N ALA A 29 21.58 -20.43 4.20
CA ALA A 29 20.51 -19.56 4.69
C ALA A 29 21.06 -18.21 5.21
N ALA A 30 22.14 -18.23 5.99
CA ALA A 30 22.81 -17.03 6.48
C ALA A 30 23.40 -16.19 5.35
N ALA A 31 24.10 -16.82 4.40
CA ALA A 31 24.64 -16.15 3.22
C ALA A 31 23.54 -15.51 2.37
N TYR A 32 22.39 -16.20 2.22
CA TYR A 32 21.24 -15.67 1.49
C TYR A 32 20.62 -14.48 2.20
N ILE A 33 20.45 -14.53 3.53
CA ILE A 33 19.92 -13.39 4.31
C ILE A 33 20.84 -12.18 4.18
N ILE A 34 22.15 -12.38 4.25
CA ILE A 34 23.15 -11.31 4.07
C ILE A 34 23.05 -10.73 2.66
N ALA A 35 23.05 -11.57 1.62
CA ALA A 35 22.94 -11.14 0.23
C ALA A 35 21.62 -10.42 -0.06
N ALA A 36 20.50 -10.95 0.43
CA ALA A 36 19.17 -10.35 0.32
C ALA A 36 19.12 -8.99 1.01
N GLY A 37 19.70 -8.88 2.22
CA GLY A 37 19.83 -7.62 2.93
C GLY A 37 20.64 -6.58 2.13
N PHE A 38 21.75 -7.00 1.52
CA PHE A 38 22.59 -6.14 0.69
C PHE A 38 21.85 -5.65 -0.57
N ILE A 39 21.11 -6.54 -1.25
CA ILE A 39 20.28 -6.19 -2.41
C ILE A 39 19.19 -5.18 -2.02
N ILE A 40 18.52 -5.40 -0.88
CA ILE A 40 17.51 -4.47 -0.36
C ILE A 40 18.14 -3.12 -0.02
N GLN A 41 19.31 -3.11 0.63
CA GLN A 41 20.01 -1.89 1.00
C GLN A 41 20.40 -1.06 -0.22
N ILE A 42 20.97 -1.68 -1.25
CA ILE A 42 21.28 -1.02 -2.52
C ILE A 42 20.01 -0.51 -3.20
N GLY A 43 18.98 -1.34 -3.31
CA GLY A 43 17.71 -0.95 -3.91
C GLY A 43 17.06 0.23 -3.19
N SER A 44 17.11 0.25 -1.86
CA SER A 44 16.57 1.36 -1.06
C SER A 44 17.31 2.69 -1.24
N ALA A 45 18.59 2.66 -1.62
CA ALA A 45 19.38 3.86 -1.88
C ALA A 45 19.26 4.33 -3.33
N VAL A 46 19.31 3.39 -4.29
CA VAL A 46 19.36 3.71 -5.72
C VAL A 46 17.96 3.96 -6.29
N PHE A 47 16.94 3.20 -5.88
CA PHE A 47 15.62 3.30 -6.50
C PHE A 47 14.94 4.66 -6.26
N PRO A 48 14.94 5.24 -5.04
CA PRO A 48 14.42 6.58 -4.83
C PRO A 48 15.23 7.66 -5.56
N ALA A 49 16.55 7.47 -5.66
CA ALA A 49 17.44 8.40 -6.36
C ALA A 49 17.16 8.45 -7.88
N TRP A 50 16.56 7.40 -8.43
CA TRP A 50 16.17 7.31 -9.84
C TRP A 50 14.65 7.52 -10.05
N GLU A 51 13.94 8.05 -9.03
CA GLU A 51 12.49 8.25 -9.03
C GLU A 51 11.68 6.98 -9.40
N LEU A 52 12.26 5.80 -9.16
CA LEU A 52 11.60 4.54 -9.46
C LEU A 52 10.41 4.36 -8.51
N PRO A 53 9.24 3.94 -9.02
CA PRO A 53 8.08 3.75 -8.17
C PRO A 53 8.29 2.73 -7.05
N ASN A 54 7.63 2.93 -5.91
CA ASN A 54 7.70 2.08 -4.72
C ASN A 54 7.31 0.61 -4.96
N TRP A 55 6.64 0.28 -6.07
CA TRP A 55 6.35 -1.11 -6.45
C TRP A 55 7.62 -1.89 -6.81
N THR A 56 8.68 -1.21 -7.25
CA THR A 56 9.93 -1.85 -7.71
C THR A 56 10.66 -2.56 -6.57
N LEU A 57 10.83 -1.88 -5.42
CA LEU A 57 11.43 -2.48 -4.23
C LEU A 57 10.60 -3.67 -3.74
N ARG A 58 9.26 -3.57 -3.81
CA ARG A 58 8.35 -4.66 -3.44
C ARG A 58 8.56 -5.89 -4.33
N LEU A 59 8.70 -5.73 -5.64
CA LEU A 59 9.01 -6.86 -6.53
C LEU A 59 10.34 -7.54 -6.18
N VAL A 60 11.37 -6.76 -5.84
CA VAL A 60 12.67 -7.32 -5.40
C VAL A 60 12.51 -8.16 -4.14
N VAL A 61 11.77 -7.67 -3.15
CA VAL A 61 11.50 -8.43 -1.90
C VAL A 61 10.73 -9.71 -2.19
N VAL A 62 9.73 -9.67 -3.07
CA VAL A 62 8.96 -10.85 -3.48
C VAL A 62 9.85 -11.89 -4.16
N LEU A 63 10.70 -11.44 -5.08
CA LEU A 63 11.63 -12.30 -5.80
C LEU A 63 12.64 -12.94 -4.84
N LEU A 64 13.12 -12.18 -3.84
CA LEU A 64 13.97 -12.71 -2.78
C LEU A 64 13.25 -13.72 -1.87
N LEU A 65 11.98 -13.49 -1.54
CA LEU A 65 11.19 -14.43 -0.74
C LEU A 65 10.90 -15.74 -1.50
N ILE A 66 10.67 -15.66 -2.82
CA ILE A 66 10.47 -16.85 -3.67
C ILE A 66 11.82 -17.55 -3.94
N GLY A 67 12.89 -16.78 -4.11
CA GLY A 67 14.24 -17.28 -4.32
C GLY A 67 14.80 -18.02 -3.12
N PHE A 68 14.35 -17.71 -1.89
CA PHE A 68 14.84 -18.34 -0.67
C PHE A 68 14.50 -19.84 -0.59
N PRO A 69 13.23 -20.28 -0.77
CA PRO A 69 12.89 -21.69 -0.92
C PRO A 69 13.66 -22.38 -2.04
N ILE A 70 13.84 -21.72 -3.19
CA ILE A 70 14.59 -22.27 -4.34
C ILE A 70 16.06 -22.46 -3.97
N ALA A 71 16.69 -21.48 -3.31
CA ALA A 71 18.06 -21.56 -2.84
C ALA A 71 18.25 -22.67 -1.80
N LEU A 72 17.27 -22.87 -0.91
CA LEU A 72 17.27 -24.00 0.04
C LEU A 72 17.13 -25.35 -0.67
N ILE A 73 16.29 -25.45 -1.72
CA ILE A 73 16.12 -26.67 -2.51
C ILE A 73 17.39 -26.98 -3.32
N LEU A 74 18.00 -25.98 -3.95
CA LEU A 74 19.26 -26.14 -4.68
C LEU A 74 20.41 -26.51 -3.74
N SER A 75 20.45 -25.92 -2.54
CA SER A 75 21.38 -26.31 -1.48
C SER A 75 21.19 -27.77 -1.03
N TRP A 76 19.95 -28.28 -1.07
CA TRP A 76 19.66 -29.68 -0.79
C TRP A 76 19.98 -30.63 -1.96
N ALA A 77 19.88 -30.14 -3.20
CA ALA A 77 20.13 -30.92 -4.42
C ALA A 77 21.62 -30.99 -4.81
N TYR A 78 22.38 -29.95 -4.51
CA TYR A 78 23.83 -29.89 -4.73
C TYR A 78 24.56 -29.96 -3.38
N ASP A 79 24.94 -31.16 -2.97
CA ASP A 79 26.01 -31.33 -1.99
C ASP A 79 27.30 -30.78 -2.64
N VAL A 80 27.64 -29.52 -2.38
CA VAL A 80 28.94 -28.93 -2.75
C VAL A 80 30.01 -29.58 -1.87
N THR A 81 30.36 -30.79 -2.28
CA THR A 81 31.45 -31.59 -1.76
C THR A 81 32.72 -31.04 -2.41
N ALA A 82 33.65 -30.53 -1.61
CA ALA A 82 34.94 -30.02 -2.09
C ALA A 82 35.92 -31.13 -2.54
N GLU A 83 35.46 -32.38 -2.60
CA GLU A 83 36.28 -33.52 -2.99
C GLU A 83 35.59 -34.24 -4.14
N GLY A 84 36.32 -34.39 -5.24
CA GLY A 84 35.81 -34.70 -6.58
C GLY A 84 35.00 -35.99 -6.73
N ILE A 85 34.37 -36.09 -7.90
CA ILE A 85 33.48 -37.16 -8.37
C ILE A 85 33.89 -38.54 -7.85
N ARG A 86 33.10 -39.11 -6.92
CA ARG A 86 33.05 -40.56 -6.69
C ARG A 86 31.62 -41.05 -6.72
N ALA A 87 31.39 -42.03 -7.60
CA ALA A 87 30.14 -42.77 -7.72
C ALA A 87 29.83 -43.48 -6.39
N THR A 88 28.59 -43.32 -5.94
CA THR A 88 28.03 -43.91 -4.72
C THR A 88 27.89 -45.43 -4.86
N PRO A 89 28.24 -46.26 -3.85
CA PRO A 89 27.65 -47.57 -3.71
C PRO A 89 26.24 -47.44 -3.15
N ALA A 90 25.31 -48.13 -3.79
CA ALA A 90 23.89 -48.17 -3.46
C ALA A 90 23.62 -48.78 -2.08
N VAL A 91 22.76 -48.14 -1.29
CA VAL A 91 21.89 -48.81 -0.32
C VAL A 91 20.48 -48.22 -0.39
N SER A 92 19.52 -49.12 -0.51
CA SER A 92 18.11 -48.94 -0.86
C SER A 92 17.23 -48.44 0.31
N ALA A 93 16.51 -47.33 0.07
CA ALA A 93 15.13 -46.88 0.42
C ALA A 93 14.44 -47.27 1.78
N PRO A 94 13.55 -46.40 2.35
CA PRO A 94 12.19 -46.23 1.79
C PRO A 94 11.60 -44.79 1.80
N GLY A 95 11.30 -44.29 0.60
CA GLY A 95 9.99 -43.83 0.10
C GLY A 95 9.12 -42.76 0.80
N THR A 96 9.06 -42.66 2.12
CA THR A 96 7.91 -42.00 2.79
C THR A 96 8.23 -40.60 3.34
N HIS A 97 9.45 -40.39 3.84
CA HIS A 97 9.88 -39.11 4.42
C HIS A 97 10.15 -38.04 3.36
N ARG A 98 10.58 -38.45 2.16
CA ARG A 98 10.87 -37.53 1.04
C ARG A 98 9.60 -36.86 0.52
N ARG A 99 8.49 -37.60 0.39
CA ARG A 99 7.19 -37.05 -0.03
C ARG A 99 6.56 -36.16 1.04
N ARG A 100 6.69 -36.52 2.33
CA ARG A 100 6.14 -35.72 3.44
C ARG A 100 6.88 -34.38 3.59
N ASN A 101 8.20 -34.38 3.46
CA ASN A 101 8.99 -33.14 3.46
C ASN A 101 8.69 -32.29 2.21
N LEU A 102 8.44 -32.91 1.06
CA LEU A 102 8.02 -32.22 -0.16
C LEU A 102 6.65 -31.54 0.01
N ILE A 103 5.67 -32.22 0.61
CA ILE A 103 4.32 -31.67 0.84
C ILE A 103 4.38 -30.52 1.86
N LEU A 104 5.19 -30.64 2.92
CA LEU A 104 5.40 -29.56 3.89
C LEU A 104 6.07 -28.33 3.27
N LEU A 105 7.01 -28.52 2.33
CA LEU A 105 7.66 -27.45 1.58
C LEU A 105 6.73 -26.78 0.56
N VAL A 106 5.89 -27.55 -0.13
CA VAL A 106 4.85 -27.01 -1.02
C VAL A 106 3.81 -26.25 -0.20
N ALA A 107 3.39 -26.78 0.95
CA ALA A 107 2.44 -26.10 1.83
C ALA A 107 3.00 -24.79 2.41
N THR A 108 4.27 -24.77 2.84
CA THR A 108 4.91 -23.53 3.28
C THR A 108 5.13 -22.55 2.13
N GLY A 109 5.51 -23.03 0.94
CA GLY A 109 5.59 -22.21 -0.27
C GLY A 109 4.25 -21.58 -0.65
N VAL A 110 3.15 -22.33 -0.57
CA VAL A 110 1.78 -21.83 -0.83
C VAL A 110 1.34 -20.84 0.25
N ILE A 111 1.64 -21.08 1.52
CA ILE A 111 1.31 -20.16 2.62
C ILE A 111 2.13 -18.87 2.51
N VAL A 112 3.42 -18.96 2.17
CA VAL A 112 4.29 -17.79 1.94
C VAL A 112 3.89 -17.05 0.67
N SER A 113 3.50 -17.73 -0.40
CA SER A 113 2.95 -17.09 -1.61
C SER A 113 1.57 -16.47 -1.38
N ALA A 114 0.73 -17.05 -0.53
CA ALA A 114 -0.57 -16.48 -0.16
C ALA A 114 -0.41 -15.29 0.78
N ALA A 115 0.50 -15.36 1.75
CA ALA A 115 0.83 -14.26 2.64
C ALA A 115 1.54 -13.12 1.89
N ALA A 116 2.52 -13.45 1.04
CA ALA A 116 3.14 -12.48 0.13
C ALA A 116 2.08 -11.91 -0.80
N GLY A 117 1.24 -12.71 -1.43
CA GLY A 117 0.12 -12.23 -2.26
C GLY A 117 -0.80 -11.28 -1.51
N PHE A 118 -1.17 -11.59 -0.26
CA PHE A 118 -2.02 -10.74 0.58
C PHE A 118 -1.33 -9.44 1.04
N PHE A 119 0.00 -9.44 1.17
CA PHE A 119 0.79 -8.28 1.60
C PHE A 119 1.35 -7.44 0.43
N VAL A 120 1.52 -8.06 -0.75
CA VAL A 120 2.19 -7.52 -1.96
C VAL A 120 1.20 -7.13 -3.02
N LEU A 121 0.03 -7.81 -3.12
CA LEU A 121 -1.08 -7.23 -3.85
C LEU A 121 -1.20 -5.83 -3.27
N PRO A 122 -1.06 -4.78 -4.11
CA PRO A 122 -1.43 -3.50 -3.63
C PRO A 122 -2.87 -3.74 -3.16
N ARG A 123 -3.11 -3.55 -1.86
CA ARG A 123 -4.26 -2.72 -1.53
C ARG A 123 -3.93 -1.42 -2.24
N ALA A 124 -4.22 -1.43 -3.54
CA ALA A 124 -4.77 -0.32 -4.21
C ALA A 124 -6.05 -0.07 -3.40
N SER A 125 -5.89 0.56 -2.24
CA SER A 125 -6.22 1.95 -2.19
C SER A 125 -5.57 2.61 -3.43
N ALA A 126 -6.10 2.29 -4.63
CA ALA A 126 -6.77 3.28 -5.41
C ALA A 126 -7.61 3.95 -4.32
N ARG A 127 -6.98 4.94 -3.69
CA ARG A 127 -7.70 6.09 -3.21
C ARG A 127 -8.37 6.48 -4.50
N LYS A 128 -9.54 5.87 -4.73
CA LYS A 128 -10.53 6.32 -5.68
C LYS A 128 -10.65 7.71 -5.14
N ILE A 129 -9.91 8.63 -5.78
CA ILE A 129 -10.05 10.05 -5.51
C ILE A 129 -11.51 10.16 -5.85
N ASP A 130 -12.36 10.12 -4.81
CA ASP A 130 -13.78 10.21 -5.00
C ASP A 130 -13.88 11.61 -5.55
N LYS A 131 -13.95 11.69 -6.87
CA LYS A 131 -13.97 12.93 -7.64
C LYS A 131 -15.23 13.59 -7.15
N SER A 132 -15.07 14.45 -6.17
CA SER A 132 -16.17 14.96 -5.38
C SER A 132 -15.80 16.36 -4.96
N ILE A 133 -16.72 17.27 -5.26
CA ILE A 133 -16.51 18.68 -5.05
C ILE A 133 -17.72 19.26 -4.35
N ALA A 134 -17.47 20.06 -3.33
CA ALA A 134 -18.46 20.92 -2.73
C ALA A 134 -18.11 22.38 -3.07
N VAL A 135 -19.09 23.12 -3.57
CA VAL A 135 -18.93 24.54 -3.89
C VAL A 135 -19.45 25.35 -2.72
N LEU A 136 -18.56 25.86 -1.88
CA LEU A 136 -18.94 26.64 -0.71
C LEU A 136 -19.60 27.97 -1.10
N PRO A 137 -20.47 28.55 -0.26
CA PRO A 137 -21.11 29.82 -0.56
C PRO A 137 -20.09 30.93 -0.84
N PHE A 138 -20.21 31.59 -1.98
CA PHE A 138 -19.25 32.62 -2.39
C PHE A 138 -19.40 33.85 -1.50
N GLN A 139 -18.27 34.37 -0.99
CA GLN A 139 -18.27 35.57 -0.16
C GLN A 139 -18.52 36.80 -1.03
N ASN A 140 -19.52 37.61 -0.68
CA ASN A 140 -19.73 38.91 -1.30
C ASN A 140 -18.81 39.94 -0.62
N LEU A 141 -17.83 40.45 -1.36
CA LEU A 141 -16.87 41.47 -0.90
C LEU A 141 -17.24 42.88 -1.38
N SER A 142 -18.51 43.10 -1.76
CA SER A 142 -19.09 44.41 -2.08
C SER A 142 -20.02 44.90 -0.97
N ASP A 143 -20.09 46.22 -0.78
CA ASP A 143 -20.84 46.85 0.32
C ASP A 143 -22.37 46.77 0.14
N GLU A 144 -22.85 46.53 -1.08
CA GLU A 144 -24.28 46.48 -1.40
C GLU A 144 -24.86 45.07 -1.20
N LYS A 145 -25.96 44.99 -0.45
CA LYS A 145 -26.70 43.72 -0.21
C LYS A 145 -27.24 43.08 -1.50
N GLU A 146 -27.53 43.87 -2.53
CA GLU A 146 -28.00 43.36 -3.83
C GLU A 146 -26.96 42.45 -4.51
N ASN A 147 -25.67 42.64 -4.21
CA ASN A 147 -24.59 41.81 -4.77
C ASN A 147 -24.48 40.42 -4.11
N ALA A 148 -25.18 40.17 -3.01
CA ALA A 148 -25.25 38.84 -2.40
C ALA A 148 -26.00 37.85 -3.30
N TYR A 149 -27.10 38.28 -3.92
CA TYR A 149 -27.83 37.46 -4.90
C TYR A 149 -26.98 37.15 -6.13
N PHE A 150 -26.09 38.06 -6.51
CA PHE A 150 -25.15 37.84 -7.60
C PHE A 150 -24.10 36.78 -7.25
N ALA A 151 -23.52 36.84 -6.05
CA ALA A 151 -22.60 35.79 -5.58
C ALA A 151 -23.30 34.41 -5.52
N ASP A 152 -24.54 34.40 -5.06
CA ASP A 152 -25.38 33.20 -5.03
C ASP A 152 -25.68 32.67 -6.45
N GLY A 153 -25.96 33.55 -7.42
CA GLY A 153 -26.16 33.16 -8.81
C GLY A 153 -24.92 32.54 -9.44
N ILE A 154 -23.75 33.15 -9.24
CA ILE A 154 -22.46 32.61 -9.72
C ILE A 154 -22.17 31.23 -9.12
N GLN A 155 -22.45 31.04 -7.83
CA GLN A 155 -22.31 29.73 -7.19
C GLN A 155 -23.20 28.67 -7.87
N ASP A 156 -24.44 29.02 -8.25
CA ASP A 156 -25.38 28.10 -8.91
C ASP A 156 -24.95 27.73 -10.31
N ASP A 157 -24.45 28.70 -11.07
CA ASP A 157 -23.95 28.46 -12.41
C ASP A 157 -22.72 27.54 -12.39
N ILE A 158 -21.82 27.74 -11.43
CA ILE A 158 -20.66 26.85 -11.23
C ILE A 158 -21.13 25.45 -10.85
N LEU A 159 -22.05 25.34 -9.88
CA LEU A 159 -22.60 24.05 -9.44
C LEU A 159 -23.25 23.29 -10.61
N THR A 160 -24.03 23.99 -11.42
CA THR A 160 -24.72 23.45 -12.61
C THR A 160 -23.76 23.02 -13.69
N ASN A 161 -22.64 23.72 -13.88
CA ASN A 161 -21.63 23.30 -14.85
C ASN A 161 -20.81 22.12 -14.36
N LEU A 162 -20.48 22.06 -13.07
CA LEU A 162 -19.78 20.92 -12.48
C LEU A 162 -20.65 19.65 -12.46
N SER A 163 -21.97 19.78 -12.24
CA SER A 163 -22.88 18.63 -12.19
C SER A 163 -23.05 17.91 -13.54
N LYS A 164 -22.70 18.56 -14.66
CA LYS A 164 -22.68 17.94 -15.99
C LYS A 164 -21.52 16.96 -16.18
N ILE A 165 -20.53 16.96 -15.28
CA ILE A 165 -19.38 16.04 -15.33
C ILE A 165 -19.82 14.72 -14.69
N GLY A 166 -20.13 13.71 -15.51
CA GLY A 166 -20.75 12.46 -15.05
C GLY A 166 -19.93 11.62 -14.07
N ASP A 167 -18.61 11.86 -13.98
CA ASP A 167 -17.71 11.17 -13.04
C ASP A 167 -17.36 12.05 -11.81
N LEU A 168 -18.08 13.16 -11.59
CA LEU A 168 -17.87 14.10 -10.49
C LEU A 168 -19.11 14.14 -9.58
N LYS A 169 -18.94 13.72 -8.32
CA LYS A 169 -19.96 13.85 -7.27
C LYS A 169 -20.00 15.31 -6.80
N VAL A 170 -21.04 16.03 -7.17
CA VAL A 170 -21.24 17.43 -6.75
C VAL A 170 -22.21 17.49 -5.58
N ILE A 171 -21.82 18.18 -4.51
CA ILE A 171 -22.68 18.38 -3.33
C ILE A 171 -23.68 19.50 -3.56
N SER A 172 -24.93 19.29 -3.16
CA SER A 172 -26.01 20.26 -3.37
C SER A 172 -25.76 21.60 -2.66
N ARG A 173 -26.28 22.69 -3.23
CA ARG A 173 -26.30 24.02 -2.62
C ARG A 173 -26.81 23.99 -1.17
N MET A 174 -27.93 23.32 -0.90
CA MET A 174 -28.54 23.33 0.44
C MET A 174 -27.62 22.72 1.50
N SER A 175 -26.85 21.70 1.12
CA SER A 175 -25.93 21.00 2.03
C SER A 175 -24.73 21.87 2.45
N VAL A 176 -24.37 22.87 1.65
CA VAL A 176 -23.23 23.76 1.91
C VAL A 176 -23.64 25.11 2.49
N MET A 177 -24.94 25.45 2.48
CA MET A 177 -25.41 26.77 2.92
C MET A 177 -25.20 27.04 4.41
N SER A 178 -25.10 25.99 5.23
CA SER A 178 -24.77 26.12 6.67
C SER A 178 -23.37 26.65 6.92
N TYR A 179 -22.45 26.53 5.96
CA TYR A 179 -21.05 26.96 6.08
C TYR A 179 -20.83 28.39 5.54
N ARG A 180 -21.90 29.18 5.34
CA ARG A 180 -21.81 30.56 4.86
C ARG A 180 -21.19 31.47 5.92
N GLY A 181 -20.14 32.20 5.54
CA GLY A 181 -19.55 33.26 6.38
C GLY A 181 -18.62 32.75 7.48
N GLU A 182 -18.41 31.44 7.58
CA GLU A 182 -17.51 30.86 8.57
C GLU A 182 -16.11 30.69 7.98
N GLY A 183 -15.36 31.80 7.88
CA GLY A 183 -13.99 31.82 7.37
C GLY A 183 -12.95 31.11 8.24
N THR A 184 -13.36 30.19 9.12
CA THR A 184 -12.54 29.57 10.17
C THR A 184 -12.77 28.07 10.35
N HIS A 185 -13.71 27.46 9.63
CA HIS A 185 -13.84 26.00 9.69
C HIS A 185 -12.72 25.34 8.91
N ASN A 186 -12.12 24.31 9.50
CA ASN A 186 -11.06 23.56 8.86
C ASN A 186 -11.63 22.89 7.60
N ALA A 187 -11.05 23.17 6.42
CA ALA A 187 -11.45 22.56 5.16
C ALA A 187 -11.54 21.03 5.26
N ARG A 188 -10.69 20.42 6.08
CA ARG A 188 -10.71 18.99 6.39
C ARG A 188 -11.97 18.54 7.11
N GLU A 189 -12.50 19.35 8.03
CA GLU A 189 -13.73 19.04 8.78
C GLU A 189 -14.96 19.17 7.89
N ILE A 190 -15.04 20.25 7.10
CA ILE A 190 -16.12 20.45 6.14
C ILE A 190 -16.12 19.31 5.10
N GLY A 191 -14.95 18.97 4.56
CA GLY A 191 -14.81 17.89 3.60
C GLY A 191 -15.23 16.53 4.16
N LYS A 192 -14.92 16.25 5.43
CA LYS A 192 -15.41 15.04 6.13
C LYS A 192 -16.91 15.05 6.35
N ALA A 193 -17.48 16.17 6.79
CA ALA A 193 -18.92 16.31 7.04
C ALA A 193 -19.73 16.15 5.75
N LEU A 194 -19.25 16.71 4.64
CA LEU A 194 -19.89 16.63 3.32
C LEU A 194 -19.52 15.35 2.55
N GLY A 195 -18.49 14.63 2.98
CA GLY A 195 -17.95 13.47 2.29
C GLY A 195 -17.44 13.81 0.89
N VAL A 196 -16.58 14.84 0.81
CA VAL A 196 -15.92 15.29 -0.43
C VAL A 196 -14.40 15.32 -0.30
N ALA A 197 -13.73 15.13 -1.43
CA ALA A 197 -12.27 15.25 -1.54
C ALA A 197 -11.82 16.69 -1.77
N THR A 198 -12.66 17.51 -2.40
CA THR A 198 -12.30 18.86 -2.83
C THR A 198 -13.35 19.88 -2.43
N LEU A 199 -12.89 21.04 -1.97
CA LEU A 199 -13.72 22.20 -1.65
C LEU A 199 -13.38 23.34 -2.62
N LEU A 200 -14.41 23.97 -3.17
CA LEU A 200 -14.28 25.19 -3.97
C LEU A 200 -14.73 26.37 -3.11
N GLU A 201 -13.80 27.26 -2.81
CA GLU A 201 -14.07 28.53 -2.12
C GLU A 201 -13.95 29.68 -3.11
N GLY A 202 -14.69 30.74 -2.87
CA GLY A 202 -14.61 31.90 -3.73
C GLY A 202 -15.17 33.16 -3.10
N SER A 203 -14.77 34.28 -3.70
CA SER A 203 -15.31 35.59 -3.39
C SER A 203 -15.66 36.32 -4.67
N VAL A 204 -16.74 37.09 -4.60
CA VAL A 204 -17.20 37.95 -5.68
C VAL A 204 -17.19 39.38 -5.20
N ARG A 205 -16.60 40.26 -6.00
CA ARG A 205 -16.67 41.70 -5.82
C ARG A 205 -17.16 42.34 -7.10
N ARG A 206 -18.28 43.05 -7.01
CA ARG A 206 -18.77 43.93 -8.06
C ARG A 206 -18.38 45.37 -7.73
N VAL A 207 -17.78 46.07 -8.69
CA VAL A 207 -17.46 47.51 -8.60
C VAL A 207 -17.95 48.17 -9.88
N GLY A 208 -19.03 48.94 -9.78
CA GLY A 208 -19.72 49.54 -10.93
C GLY A 208 -20.14 48.46 -11.95
N ASN A 209 -19.61 48.56 -13.17
CA ASN A 209 -19.91 47.64 -14.27
C ASN A 209 -18.89 46.49 -14.43
N ARG A 210 -18.01 46.26 -13.45
CA ARG A 210 -17.01 45.19 -13.48
C ARG A 210 -17.23 44.20 -12.33
N VAL A 211 -17.03 42.92 -12.64
CA VAL A 211 -17.09 41.82 -11.67
C VAL A 211 -15.71 41.21 -11.56
N ARG A 212 -15.20 41.07 -10.33
CA ARG A 212 -13.99 40.32 -10.00
C ARG A 212 -14.42 39.10 -9.19
N VAL A 213 -14.10 37.92 -9.71
CA VAL A 213 -14.31 36.63 -9.03
C VAL A 213 -12.94 36.06 -8.68
N ASN A 214 -12.76 35.66 -7.43
CA ASN A 214 -11.62 34.89 -6.98
C ASN A 214 -12.11 33.51 -6.57
N VAL A 215 -11.41 32.45 -6.98
CA VAL A 215 -11.79 31.07 -6.72
C VAL A 215 -10.55 30.30 -6.31
N GLN A 216 -10.66 29.52 -5.23
CA GLN A 216 -9.62 28.65 -4.73
C GLN A 216 -10.18 27.23 -4.62
N LEU A 217 -9.29 26.27 -4.89
CA LEU A 217 -9.60 24.85 -4.81
C LEU A 217 -8.74 24.25 -3.70
N ILE A 218 -9.37 23.62 -2.72
CA ILE A 218 -8.73 23.11 -1.51
C ILE A 218 -8.89 21.58 -1.46
N ASP A 219 -7.81 20.86 -1.20
CA ASP A 219 -7.84 19.41 -0.96
C ASP A 219 -8.15 19.14 0.51
N ALA A 220 -9.37 18.65 0.77
CA ALA A 220 -9.83 18.39 2.13
C ALA A 220 -9.07 17.26 2.84
N ASN A 221 -8.20 16.51 2.14
CA ASN A 221 -7.41 15.44 2.75
C ASN A 221 -6.03 15.90 3.23
N ASN A 222 -5.51 16.99 2.67
CA ASN A 222 -4.09 17.37 2.83
C ASN A 222 -3.88 18.78 3.39
N ASP A 223 -4.91 19.63 3.36
CA ASP A 223 -4.96 20.91 4.07
C ASP A 223 -5.29 20.69 5.56
#